data_AF-A0A1V5LGC6-F1
#
_entry.id   AF-A0A1V5LGC6-F1
#
_cell.length_a   1.000
_cell.length_b   1.000
_cell.length_c   1.000
_cell.angle_alpha   90.00
_cell.angle_beta   90.00
_cell.angle_gamma   90.00
#
_symmetry.space_group_name_H-M   'P 1'
#
loop_
_entity.id
_entity.type
_entity.pdbx_description
1 polymer ?
#
loop_
_entity_poly.entity_id
_entity_poly.type
_entity_poly.pdbx_seq_one_letter_code
_entity_poly.pdbx_strand_id
1 'polypeptide(L)'
;MVVIDPGSRYAVRRCREAGDTRVAGIISTNPTILVGTLVSGGGYPLALSGIVPCKVTAANGAIQPGDLLTTSEVAGHAMKAVEIRPGTIVGKALEGLESGTGLIQVLATLH
;
A
#
# COMPACT_ATOMS: atom_id res chain seq x y z
N MET A 1 2.39 0.35 3.63
CA MET A 1 1.16 -0.32 3.20
C MET A 1 0.58 -1.18 4.31
N VAL A 2 -0.74 -1.27 4.36
CA VAL A 2 -1.50 -1.98 5.39
C VAL A 2 -2.59 -2.85 4.78
N VAL A 3 -3.00 -3.86 5.54
CA VAL A 3 -4.12 -4.76 5.26
C VAL A 3 -5.14 -4.66 6.38
N ILE A 4 -6.40 -4.98 6.08
CA ILE A 4 -7.46 -5.10 7.08
C ILE A 4 -7.09 -6.23 8.04
N ASP A 5 -7.16 -5.97 9.35
CA ASP A 5 -6.91 -6.97 10.37
C ASP A 5 -8.21 -7.72 10.71
N PRO A 6 -8.32 -9.03 10.43
CA PRO A 6 -9.52 -9.79 10.79
C PRO A 6 -9.66 -10.01 12.31
N GLY A 7 -8.58 -9.84 13.09
CA GLY A 7 -8.58 -10.08 14.54
C GLY A 7 -9.10 -8.91 15.38
N SER A 8 -9.31 -7.73 14.79
CA SER A 8 -9.75 -6.55 15.53
C SER A 8 -10.66 -5.65 14.68
N ARG A 9 -11.74 -5.15 15.29
CA ARG A 9 -12.74 -4.33 14.60
C ARG A 9 -12.16 -2.98 14.21
N TYR A 10 -12.35 -2.58 12.95
CA TYR A 10 -11.85 -1.32 12.38
C TYR A 10 -10.33 -1.14 12.46
N ALA A 11 -9.58 -2.24 12.57
CA ALA A 11 -8.12 -2.20 12.65
C ALA A 11 -7.48 -2.55 11.31
N VAL A 12 -6.28 -2.00 11.12
CA VAL A 12 -5.38 -2.37 10.03
C VAL A 12 -4.03 -2.74 10.62
N ARG A 13 -3.32 -3.63 9.93
CA ARG A 13 -1.96 -4.02 10.30
C ARG A 13 -1.04 -3.93 9.09
N ARG A 14 0.27 -3.90 9.33
CA ARG A 14 1.25 -4.00 8.24
C ARG A 14 0.99 -5.30 7.45
N CYS A 15 1.04 -5.20 6.13
CA CYS A 15 1.07 -6.39 5.26
C CYS A 15 2.29 -7.25 5.62
N ARG A 16 2.16 -8.57 5.43
CA ARG A 16 3.22 -9.58 5.63
C ARG A 16 3.11 -10.73 4.61
N GLU A 17 2.21 -10.60 3.65
CA GLU A 17 1.88 -11.62 2.66
C GLU A 17 1.86 -10.96 1.29
N ALA A 18 2.40 -11.64 0.29
CA ALA A 18 2.38 -11.22 -1.10
C ALA A 18 0.96 -11.32 -1.70
N GLY A 19 0.49 -10.29 -2.42
CA GLY A 19 -0.78 -10.39 -3.15
C GLY A 19 -2.02 -10.58 -2.27
N ASP A 20 -2.03 -9.98 -1.08
CA ASP A 20 -3.09 -10.10 -0.08
C ASP A 20 -4.33 -9.29 -0.50
N THR A 21 -5.48 -9.97 -0.64
CA THR A 21 -6.75 -9.36 -1.03
C THR A 21 -7.36 -8.47 0.06
N ARG A 22 -6.81 -8.50 1.27
CA ARG A 22 -7.21 -7.63 2.38
C ARG A 22 -6.48 -6.29 2.35
N VAL A 23 -5.70 -5.98 1.32
CA VAL A 23 -4.99 -4.70 1.22
C VAL A 23 -5.98 -3.54 1.39
N ALA A 24 -5.70 -2.69 2.37
CA ALA A 24 -6.55 -1.53 2.67
C ALA A 24 -6.02 -0.27 2.01
N GLY A 25 -4.69 -0.17 1.85
CA GLY A 25 -4.07 1.01 1.24
C GLY A 25 -2.73 1.37 1.85
N ILE A 26 -2.34 2.64 1.65
CA ILE A 26 -1.08 3.20 2.11
C ILE A 26 -1.38 4.21 3.22
N ILE A 27 -0.64 4.17 4.32
CA ILE A 27 -0.78 5.19 5.37
C ILE A 27 -0.21 6.50 4.85
N SER A 28 -1.03 7.56 4.83
CA SER A 28 -0.62 8.90 4.41
C SER A 28 -0.02 9.66 5.58
N THR A 29 1.10 10.34 5.33
CA THR A 29 1.76 11.22 6.30
C THR A 29 1.33 12.68 6.18
N ASN A 30 0.72 13.06 5.05
CA ASN A 30 0.31 14.43 4.78
C ASN A 30 -0.98 14.48 3.91
N PRO A 31 -2.14 14.10 4.47
CA PRO A 31 -3.39 14.08 3.73
C PRO A 31 -3.92 15.50 3.46
N THR A 32 -4.33 15.78 2.22
CA THR A 32 -4.97 17.06 1.87
C THR A 32 -6.42 17.13 2.32
N ILE A 33 -7.15 16.01 2.20
CA ILE A 33 -8.55 15.87 2.62
C ILE A 33 -8.66 14.62 3.48
N LEU A 34 -9.23 14.76 4.68
CA LEU A 34 -9.58 13.64 5.55
C LEU A 34 -11.08 13.42 5.50
N VAL A 35 -11.49 12.19 5.20
CA VAL A 35 -12.89 11.77 5.11
C VAL A 35 -13.11 10.58 6.03
N GLY A 36 -14.22 10.59 6.76
CA GLY A 36 -14.63 9.52 7.67
C GLY A 36 -14.71 9.98 9.13
N THR A 37 -15.10 9.06 10.00
CA THR A 37 -15.18 9.30 11.44
C THR A 37 -13.91 8.80 12.10
N LEU A 38 -13.27 9.63 12.91
CA LEU A 38 -12.22 9.17 13.79
C LEU A 38 -12.82 8.16 14.77
N VAL A 39 -12.41 6.90 14.68
CA VAL A 39 -12.72 5.90 15.71
C VAL A 39 -12.12 6.37 17.04
N SER A 40 -12.88 6.17 18.11
CA SER A 40 -12.50 6.54 19.48
C SER A 40 -11.13 5.95 19.81
N GLY A 41 -10.15 6.79 20.15
CA GLY A 41 -8.76 6.36 20.43
C GLY A 41 -7.74 6.71 19.34
N GLY A 42 -8.16 7.35 18.25
CA GLY A 42 -7.28 7.82 17.18
C GLY A 42 -7.26 6.88 15.97
N GLY A 43 -6.59 7.31 14.90
CA GLY A 43 -6.50 6.56 13.65
C GLY A 43 -5.34 7.03 12.79
N TYR A 44 -4.96 6.19 11.83
CA TYR A 44 -3.95 6.54 10.84
C TYR A 44 -4.65 6.96 9.53
N PRO A 45 -4.32 8.13 8.94
CA PRO A 45 -4.85 8.52 7.65
C PRO A 45 -4.52 7.45 6.59
N LEU A 46 -5.54 6.90 5.96
CA LEU A 46 -5.39 5.93 4.89
C LEU A 46 -5.59 6.63 3.54
N ALA A 47 -4.60 6.53 2.66
CA ALA A 47 -4.69 7.03 1.30
C ALA A 47 -5.65 6.15 0.50
N LEU A 48 -6.85 6.67 0.23
CA LEU A 48 -7.84 6.01 -0.64
C LEU A 48 -7.58 6.30 -2.12
N SER A 49 -7.10 7.51 -2.42
CA SER A 49 -6.74 7.96 -3.76
C SER A 49 -5.75 9.12 -3.70
N GLY A 50 -4.87 9.21 -4.70
CA GLY A 50 -3.93 10.31 -4.87
C GLY A 50 -2.46 9.88 -4.85
N ILE A 51 -1.55 10.86 -4.91
CA ILE A 51 -0.11 10.61 -4.91
C ILE A 51 0.40 10.58 -3.47
N VAL A 52 1.01 9.46 -3.08
CA VAL A 52 1.55 9.29 -1.72
C VAL A 52 2.90 8.57 -1.75
N PRO A 53 3.82 8.90 -0.82
CA PRO A 53 5.04 8.14 -0.65
C PRO A 53 4.72 6.75 -0.11
N CYS A 54 5.24 5.72 -0.77
CA CYS A 54 5.06 4.33 -0.40
C CYS A 54 6.40 3.64 -0.17
N LYS A 55 6.50 2.90 0.93
CA LYS A 55 7.62 1.98 1.15
C LYS A 55 7.48 0.80 0.20
N VAL A 56 8.52 0.50 -0.55
CA VAL A 56 8.52 -0.57 -1.55
C VAL A 56 9.76 -1.45 -1.46
N THR A 57 9.65 -2.68 -1.97
CA THR A 57 10.74 -3.64 -2.10
C THR A 57 10.80 -4.18 -3.53
N ALA A 58 12.02 -4.37 -4.03
CA ALA A 58 12.30 -5.04 -5.30
C ALA A 58 12.35 -6.58 -5.17
N ALA A 59 11.72 -7.16 -4.14
CA ALA A 59 11.68 -8.61 -3.92
C ALA A 59 11.06 -9.39 -5.10
N ASN A 60 10.12 -8.76 -5.81
CA ASN A 60 9.51 -9.26 -7.05
C ASN A 60 10.15 -8.68 -8.32
N GLY A 61 11.41 -8.23 -8.22
CA GLY A 61 12.14 -7.56 -9.29
C GLY A 61 12.04 -6.04 -9.22
N ALA A 62 12.80 -5.38 -10.10
CA ALA A 62 12.85 -3.93 -10.21
C ALA A 62 11.46 -3.35 -10.46
N ILE A 63 11.16 -2.24 -9.78
CA ILE A 63 9.94 -1.46 -9.97
C ILE A 63 10.24 -0.36 -10.98
N GLN A 64 9.36 -0.21 -11.96
CA GLN A 64 9.42 0.84 -12.97
C GLN A 64 8.16 1.70 -12.91
N PRO A 65 8.23 2.98 -13.31
CA PRO A 65 7.04 3.83 -13.42
C PRO A 65 5.94 3.15 -14.26
N GLY A 66 4.71 3.15 -13.74
CA GLY A 66 3.54 2.51 -14.33
C GLY A 66 3.28 1.07 -13.87
N ASP A 67 4.25 0.41 -13.23
CA ASP A 67 4.08 -0.93 -12.65
C ASP A 67 2.95 -0.93 -11.62
N LEU A 68 2.11 -1.96 -11.68
CA LEU A 68 1.11 -2.21 -10.65
C LEU A 68 1.81 -2.69 -9.38
N LEU A 69 1.37 -2.17 -8.23
CA LEU A 69 1.92 -2.53 -6.93
C LEU A 69 0.91 -3.33 -6.10
N THR A 70 1.43 -4.31 -5.38
CA THR A 70 0.68 -5.17 -4.44
C THR A 70 1.44 -5.34 -3.13
N THR A 71 0.84 -5.99 -2.13
CA THR A 71 1.48 -6.30 -0.85
C THR A 71 2.67 -7.23 -1.01
N SER A 72 3.61 -7.13 -0.07
CA SER A 72 4.81 -7.96 -0.02
C SER A 72 4.95 -8.69 1.31
N GLU A 73 5.87 -9.65 1.33
CA GLU A 73 6.30 -10.33 2.56
C GLU A 73 7.12 -9.41 3.48
N VAL A 74 7.76 -8.38 2.92
CA VAL A 74 8.49 -7.36 3.69
C VAL A 74 7.49 -6.47 4.40
N ALA A 75 7.49 -6.55 5.73
CA ALA A 75 6.44 -5.95 6.55
C ALA A 75 6.17 -4.47 6.19
N GLY A 76 4.95 -4.19 5.72
CA GLY A 76 4.50 -2.85 5.38
C GLY A 76 5.01 -2.27 4.06
N HIS A 77 5.70 -3.05 3.22
CA HIS A 77 6.18 -2.62 1.91
C HIS A 77 5.28 -3.12 0.77
N ALA A 78 5.19 -2.34 -0.30
CA ALA A 78 4.67 -2.80 -1.57
C ALA A 78 5.77 -3.42 -2.43
N MET A 79 5.37 -4.18 -3.43
CA MET A 79 6.26 -4.70 -4.45
C MET A 79 5.53 -4.75 -5.78
N LYS A 80 6.28 -4.97 -6.87
CA LYS A 80 5.72 -5.20 -8.19
C LYS A 80 4.73 -6.37 -8.17
N ALA A 81 3.54 -6.14 -8.70
CA ALA A 81 2.55 -7.19 -8.90
C ALA A 81 2.94 -8.04 -10.09
N VAL A 82 3.10 -9.35 -9.86
CA VAL A 82 3.40 -10.35 -10.90
C VAL A 82 2.15 -11.10 -11.35
N GLU A 83 1.16 -11.23 -10.46
CA GLU A 83 -0.14 -11.81 -10.73
C GLU A 83 -1.21 -10.79 -10.33
N ILE A 84 -2.17 -10.53 -11.24
CA ILE A 84 -3.19 -9.49 -11.05
C ILE A 84 -4.49 -10.17 -10.67
N ARG A 85 -4.91 -9.99 -9.42
CA ARG A 85 -6.20 -10.47 -8.92
C ARG A 85 -7.00 -9.28 -8.35
N PRO A 86 -8.33 -9.24 -8.55
CA PRO A 86 -9.17 -8.21 -7.95
C PRO A 86 -8.92 -8.06 -6.45
N GLY A 87 -8.83 -6.82 -5.96
CA GLY A 87 -8.60 -6.52 -4.54
C GLY A 87 -7.16 -6.72 -4.06
N THR A 88 -6.19 -7.02 -4.92
CA THR A 88 -4.77 -7.14 -4.52
C THR A 88 -3.92 -5.92 -4.87
N ILE A 89 -4.43 -5.04 -5.72
CA ILE A 89 -3.69 -3.90 -6.27
C ILE A 89 -3.94 -2.65 -5.43
N VAL A 90 -2.87 -1.97 -5.04
CA VAL A 90 -2.95 -0.73 -4.25
C VAL A 90 -2.77 0.54 -5.09
N GLY A 91 -2.24 0.39 -6.31
CA GLY A 91 -1.94 1.52 -7.17
C GLY A 91 -0.83 1.24 -8.18
N LYS A 92 -0.28 2.33 -8.72
CA LYS A 92 0.79 2.33 -9.73
C LYS A 92 2.01 3.10 -9.24
N ALA A 93 3.19 2.56 -9.49
CA ALA A 93 4.45 3.26 -9.25
C ALA A 93 4.53 4.52 -10.14
N LEU A 94 4.98 5.64 -9.56
CA LEU A 94 5.32 6.86 -10.32
C LEU A 94 6.84 7.05 -10.43
N GLU A 95 7.62 6.34 -9.62
CA GLU A 95 9.09 6.31 -9.63
C GLU A 95 9.57 4.85 -9.62
N GLY A 96 10.84 4.64 -9.95
CA GLY A 96 11.44 3.30 -10.01
C GLY A 96 12.22 2.91 -8.74
N LEU A 97 12.48 1.61 -8.61
CA LEU A 97 13.43 1.03 -7.65
C LEU A 97 14.13 -0.18 -8.30
N GLU A 98 15.43 -0.06 -8.53
CA GLU A 98 16.22 -1.13 -9.17
C GLU A 98 16.43 -2.36 -8.26
N SER A 99 16.74 -2.15 -6.97
CA SER A 99 17.00 -3.24 -6.03
C SER A 99 16.73 -2.84 -4.57
N GLY A 100 16.61 -3.83 -3.69
CA GLY A 100 16.49 -3.62 -2.24
C GLY A 100 15.13 -3.07 -1.79
N THR A 101 15.15 -2.07 -0.91
CA THR A 101 13.96 -1.39 -0.39
C THR A 101 14.13 0.12 -0.53
N GLY A 102 13.03 0.83 -0.79
CA GLY A 102 13.04 2.28 -0.95
C GLY A 102 11.71 2.94 -0.61
N LEU A 103 11.69 4.26 -0.68
CA LEU A 103 10.48 5.06 -0.62
C LEU A 103 10.29 5.70 -1.99
N ILE A 104 9.16 5.43 -2.64
CA ILE A 104 8.83 5.98 -3.97
C ILE A 104 7.46 6.63 -3.96
N GLN A 105 7.22 7.56 -4.89
CA GLN A 105 5.88 8.10 -5.15
C GLN A 105 5.02 7.05 -5.85
N VAL A 106 3.79 6.91 -5.37
CA VAL A 106 2.80 5.97 -5.90
C VAL A 106 1.48 6.71 -6.11
N LEU A 107 0.86 6.50 -7.26
CA LEU A 107 -0.53 6.84 -7.48
C LEU A 107 -1.37 5.75 -6.81
N ALA A 108 -1.86 6.02 -5.60
CA ALA A 108 -2.74 5.14 -4.86
C ALA A 108 -4.13 5.12 -5.51
N THR A 109 -4.62 3.92 -5.80
CA THR A 109 -5.96 3.65 -6.32
C THR A 109 -6.36 2.26 -5.81
N LEU A 110 -7.40 2.18 -4.96
CA LEU A 110 -7.87 0.89 -4.43
C LEU A 110 -8.96 0.32 -5.35
N HIS A 111 -8.68 -0.81 -6.03
CA HIS A 111 -9.55 -1.45 -7.03
C HIS A 111 -9.66 -2.96 -6.81
#